data_AF-A0A941R157-F1
#
_entry.id   AF-A0A941R157-F1
#
_cell.length_a   1.000
_cell.length_b   1.000
_cell.length_c   1.000
_cell.angle_alpha   90.00
_cell.angle_beta   90.00
_cell.angle_gamma   90.00
#
_symmetry.space_group_name_H-M   'P 1'
#
loop_
_entity.id
_entity.type
_entity.pdbx_description
1 polymer ?
#
loop_
_entity_poly.entity_id
_entity_poly.type
_entity_poly.pdbx_seq_one_letter_code
_entity_poly.pdbx_strand_id
1 'polypeptide(L)'
;MQILVLEINTSITLFNLSGQEGSLKFENLGEFEDSNQLNFSDDTECVIIDGTAPEEPKLSMLLSNLISSDYKITTNNVTNAIKKINTDGQIVEHLNRDEYIRLSTPSKATIGMIKSYFDKYAVWSFNKFMALNSSYYDQYKALEPEVYLESK
;
A
#
# COMPACT_ATOMS: atom_id res chain seq x y z
N MET A 1 11.43 3.69 17.40
CA MET A 1 11.53 4.12 15.99
C MET A 1 10.20 4.77 15.64
N GLN A 2 10.21 6.02 15.18
CA GLN A 2 9.01 6.73 14.75
C GLN A 2 8.81 6.43 13.26
N ILE A 3 7.65 5.90 12.88
CA ILE A 3 7.35 5.57 11.48
C ILE A 3 6.09 6.32 11.11
N LEU A 4 6.16 7.14 10.07
CA LEU A 4 4.98 7.84 9.56
C LEU A 4 4.17 6.87 8.70
N VAL A 5 2.87 6.80 8.97
CA VAL A 5 1.91 6.06 8.16
C VAL A 5 0.92 7.05 7.59
N LEU A 6 0.79 7.06 6.27
CA LEU A 6 -0.14 7.89 5.52
C LEU A 6 -1.27 6.98 5.04
N GLU A 7 -2.44 7.11 5.65
CA GLU A 7 -3.65 6.52 5.13
C GLU A 7 -4.25 7.50 4.11
N ILE A 8 -4.33 7.07 2.85
CA ILE A 8 -4.77 7.92 1.73
C ILE A 8 -6.12 7.42 1.22
N ASN A 9 -7.15 8.20 1.54
CA ASN A 9 -8.52 8.00 1.08
C ASN A 9 -8.97 9.22 0.27
N THR A 10 -10.05 9.89 0.67
CA THR A 10 -10.41 11.23 0.17
C THR A 10 -9.46 12.33 0.66
N SER A 11 -8.78 12.07 1.77
CA SER A 11 -7.82 12.91 2.46
C SER A 11 -6.61 12.07 2.88
N ILE A 12 -5.55 12.72 3.36
CA ILE A 12 -4.36 12.08 3.90
C ILE A 12 -4.44 12.12 5.43
N THR A 13 -4.66 10.97 6.07
CA THR A 13 -4.56 10.85 7.52
C THR A 13 -3.15 10.40 7.88
N LEU A 14 -2.48 11.16 8.74
CA LEU A 14 -1.14 10.86 9.19
C LEU A 14 -1.18 10.21 10.56
N PHE A 15 -0.51 9.06 10.68
CA PHE A 15 -0.31 8.39 11.94
C PHE A 15 1.17 8.29 12.26
N ASN A 16 1.47 8.40 13.54
CA ASN A 16 2.71 7.91 14.11
C ASN A 16 2.50 6.45 14.51
N LEU A 17 3.27 5.56 13.90
CA LEU A 17 3.31 4.16 14.28
C LEU A 17 4.44 3.94 15.29
N SER A 18 4.05 3.44 16.47
CA SER A 18 4.97 3.03 17.52
C SER A 18 4.74 1.57 17.90
N GLY A 19 5.82 0.85 18.18
CA GLY A 19 5.75 -0.53 18.68
C GLY A 19 6.02 -0.58 20.18
N GLN A 20 5.11 -1.18 20.95
CA GLN A 20 5.35 -1.58 22.34
C GLN A 20 4.87 -3.03 22.54
N GLU A 21 5.75 -3.88 23.08
CA GLU A 21 5.43 -5.24 23.53
C GLU A 21 4.70 -6.12 22.48
N GLY A 22 5.12 -6.04 21.21
CA GLY A 22 4.54 -6.86 20.13
C GLY A 22 3.21 -6.34 19.58
N SER A 23 2.73 -5.17 20.06
CA SER A 23 1.57 -4.48 19.51
C SER A 23 1.98 -3.20 18.77
N LEU A 24 1.40 -3.00 17.58
CA LEU A 24 1.48 -1.75 16.84
C LEU A 24 0.43 -0.78 17.38
N LYS A 25 0.86 0.43 17.73
CA LYS A 25 -0.02 1.53 18.14
C LYS A 25 0.06 2.65 17.11
N PHE A 26 -1.10 3.04 16.60
CA PHE A 26 -1.28 4.19 15.73
C PHE A 26 -1.74 5.38 16.56
N GLU A 27 -0.95 6.44 16.52
CA GLU A 27 -1.30 7.74 17.08
C GLU A 27 -1.62 8.68 15.92
N ASN A 28 -2.87 9.14 15.83
CA ASN A 28 -3.28 10.08 14.79
C ASN A 28 -2.62 11.44 15.05
N LEU A 29 -1.86 11.94 14.06
CA LEU A 29 -1.17 13.23 14.10
C LEU A 29 -1.95 14.34 13.38
N GLY A 30 -2.96 13.99 12.59
CA GLY A 30 -3.79 14.92 11.85
C GLY A 30 -4.30 14.36 10.53
N GLU A 31 -5.25 15.09 9.95
CA GLU A 31 -5.80 14.85 8.62
C GLU A 31 -5.52 16.06 7.74
N PHE A 32 -5.11 15.81 6.50
CA PHE A 32 -4.67 16.82 5.55
C PHE A 32 -5.41 16.64 4.22
N GLU A 33 -5.97 17.74 3.71
CA GLU A 33 -6.59 17.75 2.37
C GLU A 33 -5.56 17.98 1.27
N ASP A 34 -4.41 18.58 1.61
CA ASP A 34 -3.33 18.89 0.68
C ASP A 34 -2.01 18.31 1.19
N SER A 35 -1.32 17.56 0.33
CA SER A 35 0.01 17.00 0.63
C SER A 35 1.06 18.06 0.98
N ASN A 36 0.89 19.31 0.55
CA ASN A 36 1.78 20.42 0.91
C ASN A 36 1.71 20.78 2.40
N GLN A 37 0.64 20.36 3.09
CA GLN A 37 0.51 20.52 4.54
C GLN A 37 1.37 19.51 5.32
N LEU A 38 1.93 18.49 4.66
CA LEU A 38 2.89 17.55 5.24
C LEU A 38 4.23 18.27 5.46
N ASN A 39 4.38 18.85 6.66
CA ASN A 39 5.58 19.58 7.07
C ASN A 39 6.73 18.64 7.51
N PHE A 40 7.11 17.72 6.62
CA PHE A 40 8.24 16.80 6.77
C PHE A 40 9.22 16.96 5.60
N SER A 41 10.48 16.58 5.82
CA SER A 41 11.48 16.59 4.75
C SER A 41 11.12 15.58 3.67
N ASP A 42 11.48 15.87 2.43
CA ASP A 42 11.12 15.02 1.30
C ASP A 42 11.76 13.63 1.35
N ASP A 43 12.89 13.51 2.06
CA ASP A 43 13.59 12.25 2.32
C ASP A 43 13.02 11.45 3.50
N THR A 44 12.03 11.99 4.22
CA THR A 44 11.40 11.29 5.36
C THR A 44 10.72 10.03 4.86
N GLU A 45 11.16 8.86 5.34
CA GLU A 45 10.53 7.58 5.04
C GLU A 45 9.14 7.50 5.68
N CYS A 46 8.21 6.94 4.91
CA CYS A 46 6.84 6.72 5.35
C CYS A 46 6.27 5.43 4.77
N VAL A 47 5.16 4.98 5.32
CA VAL A 47 4.37 3.87 4.79
C VAL A 47 3.03 4.41 4.31
N ILE A 48 2.64 4.05 3.09
CA ILE A 48 1.33 4.38 2.53
C ILE A 48 0.39 3.22 2.80
N ILE A 49 -0.83 3.52 3.26
CA ILE A 49 -1.97 2.61 3.34
C ILE A 49 -3.10 3.24 2.52
N ASP A 50 -3.83 2.44 1.76
CA ASP A 50 -5.01 2.88 1.01
C ASP A 50 -6.03 1.75 0.89
N GLY A 51 -7.09 1.94 0.11
CA GLY A 51 -8.12 0.93 -0.13
C GLY A 51 -7.66 -0.36 -0.84
N THR A 52 -6.37 -0.50 -1.20
CA THR A 52 -5.80 -1.77 -1.68
C THR A 52 -5.18 -2.62 -0.56
N ALA A 53 -5.04 -2.06 0.65
CA ALA A 53 -4.59 -2.77 1.83
C ALA A 53 -5.60 -3.83 2.27
N PRO A 54 -5.15 -4.97 2.82
CA PRO A 54 -6.07 -5.89 3.46
C PRO A 54 -6.57 -5.33 4.80
N GLU A 55 -7.65 -5.92 5.30
CA GLU A 55 -8.19 -5.60 6.62
C GLU A 55 -7.39 -6.26 7.75
N GLU A 56 -7.68 -5.87 8.99
CA GLU A 56 -7.11 -6.52 10.18
C GLU A 56 -7.60 -7.98 10.34
N PRO A 57 -6.80 -8.89 10.91
CA PRO A 57 -5.48 -8.68 11.53
C PRO A 57 -4.30 -8.65 10.53
N LYS A 58 -4.57 -8.88 9.24
CA LYS A 58 -3.54 -9.02 8.20
C LYS A 58 -2.74 -7.73 8.05
N LEU A 59 -3.40 -6.58 8.08
CA LEU A 59 -2.77 -5.27 7.95
C LEU A 59 -1.64 -5.05 8.99
N SER A 60 -1.93 -5.26 10.27
CA SER A 60 -0.94 -5.10 11.34
C SER A 60 0.27 -6.01 11.17
N MET A 61 0.04 -7.25 10.73
CA MET A 61 1.13 -8.17 10.44
C MET A 61 1.94 -7.73 9.21
N LEU A 62 1.28 -7.29 8.13
CA LEU A 62 1.94 -6.78 6.94
C LEU A 62 2.81 -5.56 7.24
N LEU A 63 2.31 -4.64 8.06
CA LEU A 63 3.07 -3.47 8.48
C LEU A 63 4.32 -3.89 9.25
N SER A 64 4.18 -4.78 10.23
CA SER A 64 5.31 -5.30 11.01
C SER A 64 6.38 -5.95 10.12
N ASN A 65 5.95 -6.76 9.14
CA ASN A 65 6.85 -7.41 8.19
C ASN A 65 7.47 -6.42 7.21
N LEU A 66 6.71 -5.46 6.70
CA LEU A 66 7.20 -4.44 5.76
C LEU A 66 8.28 -3.59 6.42
N ILE A 67 8.01 -3.11 7.64
CA ILE A 67 8.95 -2.27 8.41
C ILE A 67 10.29 -2.98 8.65
N SER A 68 10.26 -4.28 8.95
CA SER A 68 11.44 -5.07 9.29
C SER A 68 12.20 -5.67 8.10
N SER A 69 11.76 -5.42 6.86
CA SER A 69 12.29 -6.06 5.66
C SER A 69 12.82 -5.07 4.62
N ASP A 70 13.56 -5.56 3.62
CA ASP A 70 14.12 -4.72 2.55
C ASP A 70 13.14 -4.45 1.40
N TYR A 71 12.04 -5.21 1.32
CA TYR A 71 11.04 -4.96 0.27
C TYR A 71 10.23 -3.70 0.59
N LYS A 72 9.76 -3.04 -0.47
CA LYS A 72 9.02 -1.78 -0.38
C LYS A 72 7.54 -1.92 -0.68
N ILE A 73 7.12 -3.01 -1.33
CA ILE A 73 5.74 -3.18 -1.77
C ILE A 73 5.23 -4.54 -1.32
N THR A 74 4.01 -4.55 -0.79
CA THR A 74 3.26 -5.79 -0.51
C THR A 74 2.43 -6.20 -1.72
N THR A 75 1.99 -7.45 -1.75
CA THR A 75 1.09 -7.93 -2.79
C THR A 75 -0.08 -8.68 -2.19
N ASN A 76 -1.22 -8.64 -2.89
CA ASN A 76 -2.41 -9.42 -2.60
C ASN A 76 -2.71 -10.40 -3.75
N ASN A 77 -3.33 -11.53 -3.41
CA ASN A 77 -3.83 -12.47 -4.40
C ASN A 77 -4.98 -11.85 -5.19
N VAL A 78 -5.09 -12.23 -6.46
CA VAL A 78 -6.23 -11.81 -7.27
C VAL A 78 -7.43 -12.71 -6.95
N THR A 79 -8.41 -12.17 -6.24
CA THR A 79 -9.64 -12.90 -5.87
C THR A 79 -10.68 -12.88 -6.99
N ASN A 80 -10.70 -11.83 -7.80
CA ASN A 80 -11.65 -11.67 -8.90
C ASN A 80 -11.27 -12.52 -10.11
N ALA A 81 -12.27 -12.92 -10.90
CA ALA A 81 -12.03 -13.56 -12.19
C ALA A 81 -11.30 -12.58 -13.13
N ILE A 82 -10.20 -13.05 -13.73
CA ILE A 82 -9.43 -12.27 -14.71
C ILE A 82 -9.82 -12.75 -16.11
N LYS A 83 -10.05 -11.80 -17.02
CA LYS A 83 -10.42 -12.08 -18.40
C LYS A 83 -9.53 -11.28 -19.33
N LYS A 84 -9.07 -11.92 -20.40
CA LYS A 84 -8.43 -11.24 -21.52
C LYS A 84 -9.51 -10.76 -22.48
N ILE A 85 -9.45 -9.49 -22.83
CA ILE A 85 -10.34 -8.87 -23.81
C ILE A 85 -9.56 -8.50 -25.07
N ASN A 86 -10.16 -8.71 -26.24
CA ASN A 86 -9.60 -8.20 -27.50
C ASN A 86 -9.93 -6.71 -27.71
N THR A 87 -9.42 -6.15 -28.80
CA THR A 87 -9.68 -4.74 -29.19
C THR A 87 -11.16 -4.44 -29.45
N ASP A 88 -11.96 -5.46 -29.77
CA ASP A 88 -13.40 -5.35 -30.00
C ASP A 88 -14.23 -5.49 -28.70
N GLY A 89 -13.55 -5.59 -27.54
CA GLY A 89 -14.19 -5.70 -26.22
C GLY A 89 -14.74 -7.10 -25.90
N GLN A 90 -14.45 -8.11 -26.72
CA GLN A 90 -14.89 -9.48 -26.51
C GLN A 90 -13.94 -10.23 -25.58
N ILE A 91 -14.50 -11.08 -24.70
CA ILE A 91 -13.72 -11.98 -23.86
C ILE A 91 -13.14 -13.08 -24.75
N VAL A 92 -11.82 -13.15 -24.81
CA VAL A 92 -11.10 -14.18 -25.60
C VAL A 92 -10.52 -15.28 -24.72
N GLU A 93 -10.33 -15.03 -23.42
CA GLU A 93 -9.72 -16.00 -22.51
C GLU A 93 -10.11 -15.70 -21.05
N HIS A 94 -10.34 -16.77 -20.29
CA HIS A 94 -10.42 -16.70 -18.83
C HIS A 94 -9.04 -17.05 -18.26
N LEU A 95 -8.38 -16.07 -17.65
CA LEU A 95 -7.04 -16.24 -17.12
C LEU A 95 -7.11 -16.91 -15.74
N ASN A 96 -6.16 -17.80 -15.48
CA ASN A 96 -6.02 -18.46 -14.18
C ASN A 96 -5.54 -17.44 -13.14
N ARG A 97 -6.44 -16.96 -12.28
CA ARG A 97 -6.14 -15.92 -11.30
C ARG A 97 -5.01 -16.29 -10.33
N ASP A 98 -4.79 -17.58 -10.10
CA ASP A 98 -3.77 -18.08 -9.18
C ASP A 98 -2.34 -17.87 -9.74
N GLU A 99 -2.22 -17.59 -11.04
CA GLU A 99 -0.95 -17.22 -11.70
C GLU A 99 -0.64 -15.72 -11.58
N TYR A 100 -1.53 -14.92 -10.99
CA TYR A 100 -1.39 -13.46 -10.93
C TYR A 100 -1.40 -12.97 -9.48
N ILE A 101 -0.48 -12.05 -9.21
CA ILE A 101 -0.43 -11.27 -7.97
C ILE A 101 -0.72 -9.80 -8.30
N ARG A 102 -1.34 -9.10 -7.35
CA ARG A 102 -1.62 -7.67 -7.46
C ARG A 102 -0.76 -6.92 -6.45
N LEU A 103 -0.05 -5.88 -6.90
CA LEU A 103 0.62 -4.95 -6.00
C LEU A 103 -0.41 -4.27 -5.09
N SER A 104 -0.09 -4.11 -3.81
CA SER A 104 -0.98 -3.50 -2.82
C SER A 104 -0.21 -2.63 -1.83
N THR A 105 -0.95 -1.84 -1.07
CA THR A 105 -0.47 -1.26 0.18
C THR A 105 -0.63 -2.28 1.34
N PRO A 106 0.12 -2.16 2.47
CA PRO A 106 1.06 -1.11 2.79
C PRO A 106 2.29 -1.10 1.88
N SER A 107 2.84 0.10 1.60
CA SER A 107 4.05 0.28 0.78
C SER A 107 4.96 1.38 1.34
N LYS A 108 6.27 1.14 1.35
CA LYS A 108 7.28 2.15 1.74
C LYS A 108 7.41 3.21 0.67
N ALA A 109 7.51 4.46 1.09
CA ALA A 109 7.75 5.61 0.23
C ALA A 109 8.53 6.68 1.02
N THR A 110 8.78 7.81 0.37
CA THR A 110 9.18 9.03 1.07
C THR A 110 8.12 10.12 0.90
N ILE A 111 8.11 11.09 1.81
CA ILE A 111 7.19 12.24 1.74
C ILE A 111 7.33 12.98 0.41
N GLY A 112 8.54 13.10 -0.14
CA GLY A 112 8.77 13.72 -1.44
C GLY A 112 8.07 13.00 -2.60
N MET A 113 7.98 11.67 -2.55
CA MET A 113 7.22 10.89 -3.54
C MET A 113 5.72 11.18 -3.46
N ILE A 114 5.18 11.38 -2.25
CA ILE A 114 3.77 11.69 -2.02
C ILE A 114 3.45 13.09 -2.56
N LYS A 115 4.25 14.10 -2.20
CA LYS A 115 4.09 15.46 -2.72
C LYS A 115 4.16 15.48 -4.24
N SER A 116 5.18 14.85 -4.82
CA SER A 116 5.36 14.75 -6.28
C SER A 116 4.19 14.04 -6.99
N TYR A 117 3.51 13.11 -6.31
CA TYR A 117 2.32 12.47 -6.82
C TYR A 117 1.14 13.46 -6.89
N PHE A 118 0.87 14.16 -5.79
CA PHE A 118 -0.26 15.08 -5.69
C PHE A 118 -0.06 16.37 -6.49
N ASP A 119 1.18 16.76 -6.80
CA ASP A 119 1.49 17.79 -7.79
C ASP A 119 0.99 17.45 -9.20
N LYS A 120 0.89 16.15 -9.52
CA LYS A 120 0.48 15.65 -10.85
C LYS A 120 -0.96 15.17 -10.89
N TYR A 121 -1.46 14.62 -9.79
CA TYR A 121 -2.76 13.97 -9.72
C TYR A 121 -3.56 14.45 -8.52
N ALA A 122 -4.77 14.94 -8.77
CA ALA A 122 -5.66 15.40 -7.70
C ALA A 122 -6.28 14.26 -6.87
N VAL A 123 -6.30 13.03 -7.39
CA VAL A 123 -6.96 11.88 -6.74
C VAL A 123 -5.99 10.72 -6.66
N TRP A 124 -5.90 10.12 -5.47
CA TRP A 124 -5.04 8.98 -5.21
C TRP A 124 -5.39 7.75 -6.06
N SER A 125 -4.34 7.05 -6.48
CA SER A 125 -4.39 5.81 -7.23
C SER A 125 -3.03 5.16 -7.11
N PHE A 126 -2.98 4.05 -6.38
CA PHE A 126 -1.74 3.29 -6.20
C PHE A 126 -1.09 2.89 -7.53
N ASN A 127 -1.89 2.51 -8.53
CA ASN A 127 -1.36 2.19 -9.87
C ASN A 127 -0.64 3.37 -10.53
N LYS A 128 -1.19 4.59 -10.41
CA LYS A 128 -0.52 5.80 -10.93
C LYS A 128 0.73 6.14 -10.13
N PHE A 129 0.70 5.94 -8.81
CA PHE A 129 1.84 6.15 -7.93
C PHE A 129 2.99 5.21 -8.31
N MET A 130 2.68 3.92 -8.51
CA MET A 130 3.64 2.92 -8.98
C MET A 130 4.21 3.26 -10.35
N ALA A 131 3.39 3.73 -11.28
CA ALA A 131 3.85 4.13 -12.61
C ALA A 131 4.82 5.33 -12.58
N LEU A 132 4.61 6.30 -11.66
CA LEU A 132 5.52 7.41 -11.46
C LEU A 132 6.83 7.01 -10.79
N ASN A 133 6.80 5.95 -9.98
CA ASN A 133 7.92 5.48 -9.18
C ASN A 133 8.38 4.10 -9.65
N SER A 134 8.52 3.92 -10.97
CA SER A 134 8.71 2.61 -11.60
C SER A 134 9.98 1.87 -11.15
N SER A 135 10.96 2.57 -10.58
CA SER A 135 12.12 1.96 -9.94
C SER A 135 11.76 1.05 -8.75
N TYR A 136 10.53 1.15 -8.23
CA TYR A 136 10.04 0.33 -7.12
C TYR A 136 9.46 -1.00 -7.60
N TYR A 137 9.17 -1.19 -8.90
CA TYR A 137 8.42 -2.36 -9.39
C TYR A 137 9.04 -3.71 -9.03
N ASP A 138 10.37 -3.81 -8.92
CA ASP A 138 11.05 -5.07 -8.61
C ASP A 138 11.30 -5.27 -7.11
N GLN A 139 10.88 -4.32 -6.26
CA GLN A 139 11.11 -4.32 -4.82
C GLN A 139 9.88 -4.79 -4.04
N TYR A 140 9.14 -5.77 -4.57
CA TYR A 140 7.99 -6.37 -3.91
C TYR A 140 8.30 -7.72 -3.30
N LYS A 141 7.47 -8.15 -2.34
CA LYS A 141 7.45 -9.51 -1.85
C LYS A 141 6.07 -10.11 -2.04
N ALA A 142 6.02 -11.24 -2.75
CA ALA A 142 4.84 -12.08 -2.81
C ALA A 142 4.61 -12.69 -1.41
N LEU A 143 3.40 -12.55 -0.88
CA LEU A 143 3.02 -13.10 0.41
C LEU A 143 2.02 -14.22 0.19
N GLU A 144 2.32 -15.37 0.79
CA GLU A 144 1.46 -16.55 0.75
C GLU A 144 0.07 -16.23 1.33
N PRO A 145 -1.01 -16.83 0.79
CA PRO A 145 -2.32 -16.76 1.42
C PRO A 145 -2.26 -17.33 2.84
N GLU A 146 -2.53 -16.48 3.82
CA GLU A 146 -2.61 -16.92 5.21
C GLU A 146 -3.85 -17.76 5.43
N VAL A 147 -3.66 -18.95 6.01
CA VAL A 147 -4.76 -19.77 6.52
C VAL A 147 -4.99 -19.33 7.96
N TYR A 148 -6.01 -18.51 8.20
CA TYR A 148 -6.49 -18.25 9.55
C TYR A 148 -7.31 -19.47 10.02
N LEU A 149 -6.69 -20.33 10.81
CA LEU A 149 -7.42 -21.30 11.61
C LEU A 149 -8.08 -20.53 12.77
N GLU A 150 -9.36 -20.20 12.64
CA GLU A 150 -10.16 -19.89 13.83
C GLU A 150 -10.20 -21.15 14.71
N SER A 151 -9.42 -21.14 15.80
CA SER A 151 -9.65 -22.09 16.90
C SER A 151 -10.98 -21.71 17.55
N LYS A 152 -11.91 -22.67 17.59
CA LYS A 152 -13.07 -22.61 18.48
C LYS A 152 -12.64 -22.61 19.95
#